data_AF-A0A843L0Q2-F1
#
_entry.id   AF-A0A843L0Q2-F1
#
_cell.length_a   1.000
_cell.length_b   1.000
_cell.length_c   1.000
_cell.angle_alpha   90.00
_cell.angle_beta   90.00
_cell.angle_gamma   90.00
#
_symmetry.space_group_name_H-M   'P 1'
#
loop_
_entity.id
_entity.type
_entity.pdbx_description
1 polymer ?
#
loop_
_entity_poly.entity_id
_entity_poly.type
_entity_poly.pdbx_seq_one_letter_code
_entity_poly.pdbx_strand_id
1 'polypeptide(L)'
;MPVPHRLLVLSILALLLGTLLVAGCLTEQPAAETPAAVRMSDLTIYTEQVPPYNYLENGTTQGISVDLFELITEKMGERVLRDEVKVVPWSEGYTAALTGNRTLIFAIARIPEREHSFKWAGPIIPITPVLFALPERGIVIGSPEDLEGYRIGAVSENAEIQQLLSLGVNRSQLVLAPNASVLITMLQDGEIDLMAYSQAAGRFFARQVTGSYDTFRVVYVFQDVPLYYAFSRDVPDETVQSFQDALDTLKTAKEEHGYSEYERILYQHVGVSCQPPSLAPSDVTNLVNVTAAAIERDAPDTIRRINAGEAPYRDPEQPGLYVFVFDRNVTLVAQAVNPGQVGAHLHGKTDVTGTPFRDRIVSGALQNGSGWQEYVYMNPTDPGLYHKASYYRLVNGSDGTLYIVGSGMPKACEG
;
A
#
# COMPACT_ATOMS: atom_id res chain seq x y z
N MET A 1 -87.71 33.70 7.56
CA MET A 1 -88.89 33.77 6.67
C MET A 1 -89.11 35.22 6.28
N PRO A 2 -89.76 35.52 5.14
CA PRO A 2 -89.47 35.14 3.74
C PRO A 2 -88.58 36.26 3.11
N VAL A 3 -88.40 36.57 1.80
CA VAL A 3 -89.19 36.57 0.53
C VAL A 3 -88.17 36.53 -0.66
N PRO A 4 -88.51 36.10 -1.90
CA PRO A 4 -87.50 35.59 -2.85
C PRO A 4 -87.42 36.23 -4.27
N HIS A 5 -86.39 35.80 -5.02
CA HIS A 5 -86.36 35.45 -6.46
C HIS A 5 -86.38 36.49 -7.63
N ARG A 6 -85.47 36.18 -8.60
CA ARG A 6 -85.55 36.25 -10.09
C ARG A 6 -85.16 37.52 -10.86
N LEU A 7 -84.00 37.45 -11.53
CA LEU A 7 -83.66 37.95 -12.89
C LEU A 7 -82.33 37.29 -13.37
N LEU A 8 -81.95 37.23 -14.67
CA LEU A 8 -82.63 36.61 -15.82
C LEU A 8 -81.64 36.27 -16.99
N VAL A 9 -81.58 34.99 -17.42
CA VAL A 9 -81.10 34.48 -18.75
C VAL A 9 -79.59 34.59 -19.12
N LEU A 10 -79.13 33.68 -20.00
CA LEU A 10 -77.75 33.48 -20.49
C LEU A 10 -77.58 33.88 -21.96
N SER A 11 -76.35 34.25 -22.36
CA SER A 11 -75.80 34.15 -23.74
C SER A 11 -74.26 34.31 -23.77
N ILE A 12 -73.59 34.08 -24.91
CA ILE A 12 -73.07 32.77 -25.35
C ILE A 12 -72.05 32.93 -26.53
N LEU A 13 -71.05 32.04 -26.58
CA LEU A 13 -70.09 31.74 -27.69
C LEU A 13 -68.98 32.73 -28.16
N ALA A 14 -67.74 32.20 -28.11
CA ALA A 14 -66.76 32.02 -29.21
C ALA A 14 -65.69 33.08 -29.64
N LEU A 15 -64.42 32.59 -29.67
CA LEU A 15 -63.31 32.79 -30.64
C LEU A 15 -62.70 34.22 -30.82
N LEU A 16 -61.38 34.47 -30.84
CA LEU A 16 -60.29 33.80 -31.58
C LEU A 16 -58.87 34.32 -31.19
N LEU A 17 -57.84 33.49 -31.43
CA LEU A 17 -56.40 33.74 -31.74
C LEU A 17 -55.57 34.87 -31.08
N GLY A 18 -54.37 34.51 -30.60
CA GLY A 18 -53.38 35.47 -30.06
C GLY A 18 -51.99 34.88 -29.70
N THR A 19 -51.44 33.97 -30.51
CA THR A 19 -50.15 33.30 -30.23
C THR A 19 -48.94 34.18 -30.57
N LEU A 20 -48.22 34.67 -29.56
CA LEU A 20 -46.90 35.29 -29.76
C LEU A 20 -45.82 34.21 -29.90
N LEU A 21 -45.14 34.20 -31.05
CA LEU A 21 -43.91 33.45 -31.28
C LEU A 21 -42.71 34.21 -30.69
N VAL A 22 -42.29 33.86 -29.48
CA VAL A 22 -40.97 34.26 -28.97
C VAL A 22 -39.97 33.20 -29.42
N ALA A 23 -39.36 33.43 -30.57
CA ALA A 23 -38.25 32.61 -31.08
C ALA A 23 -36.97 32.92 -30.28
N GLY A 24 -36.92 32.45 -29.03
CA GLY A 24 -35.71 32.49 -28.22
C GLY A 24 -34.66 31.56 -28.81
N CYS A 25 -33.57 32.11 -29.32
CA CYS A 25 -32.41 31.33 -29.73
C CYS A 25 -31.79 30.66 -28.50
N LEU A 26 -32.17 29.41 -28.24
CA LEU A 26 -31.36 28.48 -27.46
C LEU A 26 -30.09 28.23 -28.26
N THR A 27 -29.06 29.05 -28.02
CA THR A 27 -27.70 28.67 -28.36
C THR A 27 -27.38 27.43 -27.56
N GLU A 28 -27.31 26.27 -28.22
CA GLU A 28 -26.83 25.03 -27.61
C GLU A 28 -25.41 25.30 -27.11
N GLN A 29 -25.31 25.51 -25.80
CA GLN A 29 -24.04 25.68 -25.11
C GLN A 29 -23.33 24.34 -25.26
N PRO A 30 -22.14 24.27 -25.91
CA PRO A 30 -21.49 22.99 -26.14
C PRO A 30 -21.36 22.24 -24.82
N ALA A 31 -21.86 21.00 -24.79
CA ALA A 31 -21.58 20.13 -23.67
C ALA A 31 -20.06 20.08 -23.54
N ALA A 32 -19.53 20.38 -22.35
CA ALA A 32 -18.11 20.32 -22.12
C ALA A 32 -17.66 18.90 -22.41
N GLU A 33 -16.89 18.70 -23.47
CA GLU A 33 -16.36 17.39 -23.83
C GLU A 33 -15.54 16.89 -22.65
N THR A 34 -16.04 15.85 -21.97
CA THR A 34 -15.26 15.15 -20.94
C THR A 34 -13.93 14.77 -21.59
N PRO A 35 -12.78 15.26 -21.08
CA PRO A 35 -11.50 15.02 -21.74
C PRO A 35 -11.31 13.52 -21.92
N ALA A 36 -11.22 13.06 -23.17
CA ALA A 36 -11.18 11.64 -23.48
C ALA A 36 -10.09 10.96 -22.65
N ALA A 37 -10.46 9.90 -21.94
CA ALA A 37 -9.61 9.24 -20.96
C ALA A 37 -8.23 8.98 -21.56
N VAL A 38 -7.19 9.52 -20.91
CA VAL A 38 -5.81 9.35 -21.40
C VAL A 38 -5.41 7.92 -21.15
N ARG A 39 -5.09 7.25 -22.26
CA ARG A 39 -4.71 5.85 -22.30
C ARG A 39 -3.31 5.66 -21.73
N MET A 40 -3.03 4.51 -21.12
CA MET A 40 -1.68 4.17 -20.65
C MET A 40 -0.67 4.19 -21.80
N SER A 41 -1.11 3.74 -22.98
CA SER A 41 -0.35 3.81 -24.24
C SER A 41 -0.18 5.23 -24.85
N ASP A 42 -0.80 6.26 -24.26
CA ASP A 42 -0.55 7.68 -24.59
C ASP A 42 0.47 8.34 -23.64
N LEU A 43 0.95 7.63 -22.59
CA LEU A 43 1.85 8.20 -21.58
C LEU A 43 3.33 7.99 -21.94
N THR A 44 4.19 8.92 -21.53
CA THR A 44 5.64 8.64 -21.48
C THR A 44 6.03 8.16 -20.09
N ILE A 45 6.58 6.95 -20.00
CA ILE A 45 6.80 6.27 -18.73
C ILE A 45 8.30 6.22 -18.41
N TYR A 46 8.68 6.73 -17.25
CA TYR A 46 10.06 6.80 -16.76
C TYR A 46 10.22 6.09 -15.41
N THR A 47 11.41 5.56 -15.19
CA THR A 47 11.87 5.05 -13.90
C THR A 47 13.36 5.33 -13.70
N GLU A 48 13.84 5.26 -12.46
CA GLU A 48 15.27 5.29 -12.15
C GLU A 48 15.75 3.90 -11.67
N GLN A 49 16.95 3.80 -11.09
CA GLN A 49 17.45 2.54 -10.53
C GLN A 49 17.47 2.57 -9.00
N VAL A 50 16.42 2.01 -8.40
CA VAL A 50 16.31 1.74 -6.95
C VAL A 50 15.97 0.26 -6.75
N PRO A 51 16.96 -0.65 -6.75
CA PRO A 51 16.75 -2.08 -6.49
C PRO A 51 16.30 -2.34 -5.03
N PRO A 52 15.44 -3.35 -4.77
CA PRO A 52 14.78 -4.28 -5.70
C PRO A 52 13.44 -3.75 -6.27
N TYR A 53 13.15 -2.46 -6.16
CA TYR A 53 11.85 -1.88 -6.49
C TYR A 53 11.69 -1.62 -7.99
N ASN A 54 12.69 -0.98 -8.61
CA ASN A 54 12.78 -0.75 -10.05
C ASN A 54 14.25 -0.63 -10.47
N TYR A 55 14.70 -1.46 -11.41
CA TYR A 55 16.09 -1.49 -11.87
C TYR A 55 16.23 -2.17 -13.24
N LEU A 56 17.39 -2.05 -13.89
CA LEU A 56 17.67 -2.73 -15.15
C LEU A 56 18.55 -3.98 -14.91
N GLU A 57 18.10 -5.14 -15.39
CA GLU A 57 18.84 -6.40 -15.28
C GLU A 57 18.87 -7.13 -16.61
N ASN A 58 20.09 -7.40 -17.12
CA ASN A 58 20.34 -8.03 -18.42
C ASN A 58 19.64 -7.35 -19.63
N GLY A 59 19.30 -6.06 -19.51
CA GLY A 59 18.61 -5.28 -20.53
C GLY A 59 17.08 -5.22 -20.38
N THR A 60 16.51 -5.89 -19.38
CA THR A 60 15.07 -5.86 -19.07
C THR A 60 14.82 -5.09 -17.77
N THR A 61 13.76 -4.29 -17.73
CA THR A 61 13.32 -3.58 -16.53
C THR A 61 12.69 -4.56 -15.53
N GLN A 62 13.14 -4.56 -14.27
CA GLN A 62 12.77 -5.52 -13.22
C GLN A 62 12.46 -4.82 -11.89
N GLY A 63 11.75 -5.53 -11.01
CA GLY A 63 11.54 -5.15 -9.62
C GLY A 63 10.07 -5.08 -9.19
N ILE A 64 9.84 -4.98 -7.88
CA ILE A 64 8.50 -4.98 -7.24
C ILE A 64 7.54 -4.00 -7.91
N SER A 65 8.00 -2.78 -8.17
CA SER A 65 7.18 -1.70 -8.74
C SER A 65 6.91 -1.88 -10.23
N VAL A 66 7.77 -2.63 -10.93
CA VAL A 66 7.67 -2.92 -12.37
C VAL A 66 6.71 -4.07 -12.62
N ASP A 67 6.83 -5.16 -11.84
CA ASP A 67 5.87 -6.28 -11.85
C ASP A 67 4.46 -5.80 -11.52
N LEU A 68 4.34 -4.92 -10.51
CA LEU A 68 3.06 -4.37 -10.11
C LEU A 68 2.49 -3.40 -11.16
N PHE A 69 3.35 -2.62 -11.83
CA PHE A 69 2.94 -1.74 -12.93
C PHE A 69 2.37 -2.51 -14.13
N GLU A 70 3.05 -3.60 -14.52
CA GLU A 70 2.58 -4.48 -15.61
C GLU A 70 1.20 -5.07 -15.30
N LEU A 71 0.97 -5.54 -14.06
CA LEU A 71 -0.34 -6.06 -13.65
C LEU A 71 -1.43 -4.98 -13.53
N ILE A 72 -1.09 -3.77 -13.06
CA ILE A 72 -2.07 -2.65 -13.01
C ILE A 72 -2.54 -2.32 -14.41
N THR A 73 -1.61 -2.13 -15.34
CA THR A 73 -1.93 -1.74 -16.71
C THR A 73 -2.64 -2.85 -17.48
N GLU A 74 -2.26 -4.12 -17.27
CA GLU A 74 -3.02 -5.29 -17.74
C GLU A 74 -4.45 -5.31 -17.18
N LYS A 75 -4.62 -5.04 -15.88
CA LYS A 75 -5.95 -4.97 -15.24
C LYS A 75 -6.81 -3.81 -15.75
N MET A 76 -6.20 -2.69 -16.18
CA MET A 76 -6.88 -1.59 -16.86
C MET A 76 -7.26 -1.92 -18.32
N GLY A 77 -6.80 -3.06 -18.86
CA GLY A 77 -7.01 -3.46 -20.26
C GLY A 77 -5.97 -2.91 -21.24
N GLU A 78 -4.90 -2.29 -20.75
CA GLU A 78 -3.82 -1.67 -21.53
C GLU A 78 -2.45 -2.15 -21.04
N ARG A 79 -2.18 -3.47 -21.05
CA ARG A 79 -0.88 -4.02 -20.61
C ARG A 79 0.30 -3.32 -21.30
N VAL A 80 1.06 -2.55 -20.52
CA VAL A 80 2.30 -1.90 -20.97
C VAL A 80 3.46 -2.86 -20.77
N LEU A 81 4.36 -2.93 -21.75
CA LEU A 81 5.52 -3.81 -21.73
C LEU A 81 6.73 -3.17 -21.02
N ARG A 82 7.62 -4.01 -20.49
CA ARG A 82 8.75 -3.59 -19.64
C ARG A 82 9.82 -2.78 -20.37
N ASP A 83 9.87 -2.89 -21.70
CA ASP A 83 10.75 -2.15 -22.60
C ASP A 83 10.18 -0.78 -23.01
N GLU A 84 8.88 -0.52 -22.77
CA GLU A 84 8.29 0.82 -22.87
C GLU A 84 8.62 1.71 -21.65
N VAL A 85 9.02 1.10 -20.54
CA VAL A 85 9.44 1.77 -19.30
C VAL A 85 10.89 2.23 -19.41
N LYS A 86 11.11 3.54 -19.48
CA LYS A 86 12.44 4.13 -19.68
C LYS A 86 13.22 4.24 -18.36
N VAL A 87 14.21 3.38 -18.15
CA VAL A 87 15.18 3.51 -17.05
C VAL A 87 16.17 4.63 -17.37
N VAL A 88 16.15 5.72 -16.59
CA VAL A 88 16.91 6.96 -16.82
C VAL A 88 17.59 7.46 -15.54
N PRO A 89 18.54 8.42 -15.61
CA PRO A 89 19.00 9.14 -14.42
C PRO A 89 17.83 9.83 -13.71
N TRP A 90 17.82 9.78 -12.38
CA TRP A 90 16.74 10.31 -11.53
C TRP A 90 16.25 11.71 -11.94
N SER A 91 17.16 12.68 -12.11
CA SER A 91 16.82 14.06 -12.46
C SER A 91 16.24 14.23 -13.88
N GLU A 92 16.54 13.33 -14.82
CA GLU A 92 15.93 13.33 -16.16
C GLU A 92 14.45 12.97 -16.07
N GLY A 93 14.14 11.83 -15.43
CA GLY A 93 12.76 11.38 -15.24
C GLY A 93 11.95 12.36 -14.38
N TYR A 94 12.56 12.90 -13.32
CA TYR A 94 11.92 13.88 -12.44
C TYR A 94 11.61 15.20 -13.16
N THR A 95 12.56 15.72 -13.94
CA THR A 95 12.35 16.93 -14.77
C THR A 95 11.29 16.69 -15.84
N ALA A 96 11.27 15.52 -16.49
CA ALA A 96 10.24 15.18 -17.46
C ALA A 96 8.84 15.17 -16.83
N ALA A 97 8.69 14.52 -15.67
CA ALA A 97 7.42 14.45 -14.94
C ALA A 97 6.93 15.82 -14.44
N LEU A 98 7.84 16.71 -14.03
CA LEU A 98 7.51 18.11 -13.69
C LEU A 98 7.16 18.97 -14.91
N THR A 99 7.74 18.67 -16.08
CA THR A 99 7.49 19.40 -17.34
C THR A 99 6.11 19.09 -17.91
N GLY A 100 5.55 17.90 -17.62
CA GLY A 100 4.22 17.48 -18.06
C GLY A 100 4.27 16.56 -19.27
N ASN A 101 3.45 16.85 -20.28
CA ASN A 101 3.34 16.08 -21.53
C ASN A 101 3.03 14.60 -21.28
N ARG A 102 1.99 14.34 -20.48
CA ARG A 102 1.48 12.99 -20.17
C ARG A 102 2.57 12.04 -19.64
N THR A 103 3.46 12.55 -18.81
CA THR A 103 4.53 11.77 -18.19
C THR A 103 4.05 11.04 -16.92
N LEU A 104 4.55 9.82 -16.69
CA LEU A 104 4.44 9.04 -15.46
C LEU A 104 5.86 8.66 -15.00
N ILE A 105 6.21 8.94 -13.75
CA ILE A 105 7.46 8.49 -13.11
C ILE A 105 7.17 7.56 -11.92
N PHE A 106 7.95 6.47 -11.80
CA PHE A 106 7.90 5.57 -10.65
C PHE A 106 9.26 4.88 -10.39
N ALA A 107 9.51 4.25 -9.24
CA ALA A 107 8.77 4.41 -8.00
C ALA A 107 9.40 5.54 -7.18
N ILE A 108 8.63 6.58 -6.89
CA ILE A 108 9.11 7.86 -6.35
C ILE A 108 8.61 8.07 -4.93
N ALA A 109 9.50 8.49 -4.03
CA ALA A 109 9.17 8.87 -2.66
C ALA A 109 8.21 10.08 -2.63
N ARG A 110 7.03 9.89 -2.01
CA ARG A 110 6.04 10.95 -1.78
C ARG A 110 6.34 11.68 -0.47
N ILE A 111 6.62 12.97 -0.57
CA ILE A 111 7.02 13.87 0.54
C ILE A 111 6.24 15.19 0.42
N PRO A 112 6.06 15.96 1.51
CA PRO A 112 5.26 17.19 1.51
C PRO A 112 5.67 18.20 0.44
N GLU A 113 6.97 18.32 0.16
CA GLU A 113 7.55 19.26 -0.81
C GLU A 113 7.21 18.90 -2.27
N ARG A 114 6.81 17.65 -2.53
CA ARG A 114 6.40 17.16 -3.85
C ARG A 114 4.89 17.01 -4.00
N GLU A 115 4.11 17.14 -2.92
CA GLU A 115 2.69 16.74 -2.88
C GLU A 115 1.85 17.40 -3.99
N HIS A 116 2.06 18.70 -4.24
CA HIS A 116 1.34 19.46 -5.26
C HIS A 116 1.93 19.36 -6.67
N SER A 117 3.14 18.81 -6.83
CA SER A 117 3.85 18.72 -8.10
C SER A 117 3.29 17.66 -9.05
N PHE A 118 2.57 16.67 -8.52
CA PHE A 118 2.11 15.49 -9.26
C PHE A 118 0.64 15.18 -8.97
N LYS A 119 0.14 14.09 -9.55
CA LYS A 119 -1.02 13.32 -9.10
C LYS A 119 -0.52 11.92 -8.73
N TRP A 120 -0.98 11.37 -7.61
CA TRP A 120 -0.34 10.22 -6.98
C TRP A 120 -1.25 8.99 -6.98
N ALA A 121 -0.71 7.83 -7.38
CA ALA A 121 -1.34 6.53 -7.15
C ALA A 121 -0.38 5.61 -6.37
N GLY A 122 -0.88 4.93 -5.34
CA GLY A 122 -0.07 4.24 -4.34
C GLY A 122 -0.77 4.12 -2.98
N PRO A 123 -0.02 3.80 -1.90
CA PRO A 123 1.41 3.51 -1.91
C PRO A 123 1.73 2.17 -2.58
N ILE A 124 2.88 2.09 -3.22
CA ILE A 124 3.46 0.83 -3.72
C ILE A 124 3.93 0.03 -2.50
N ILE A 125 5.04 0.47 -1.91
CA ILE A 125 5.76 -0.12 -0.77
C ILE A 125 6.61 1.00 -0.10
N PRO A 126 6.87 0.97 1.22
CA PRO A 126 7.86 1.84 1.83
C PRO A 126 9.30 1.50 1.44
N ILE A 127 10.16 2.51 1.53
CA ILE A 127 11.61 2.37 1.62
C ILE A 127 12.10 2.92 2.96
N THR A 128 13.15 2.31 3.50
CA THR A 128 13.89 2.78 4.67
C THR A 128 15.12 3.57 4.21
N PRO A 129 15.15 4.91 4.34
CA PRO A 129 16.35 5.70 4.12
C PRO A 129 17.29 5.58 5.32
N VAL A 130 18.60 5.61 5.09
CA VAL A 130 19.62 5.47 6.13
C VAL A 130 20.82 6.37 5.87
N LEU A 131 21.61 6.61 6.92
CA LEU A 131 22.99 7.11 6.77
C LEU A 131 23.96 5.95 6.80
N PHE A 132 24.73 5.82 5.73
CA PHE A 132 25.87 4.90 5.61
C PHE A 132 27.17 5.59 6.00
N ALA A 133 28.04 4.87 6.71
CA ALA A 133 29.40 5.30 7.06
C ALA A 133 30.43 4.19 6.80
N LEU A 134 31.70 4.57 6.61
CA LEU A 134 32.81 3.63 6.57
C LEU A 134 33.05 2.97 7.95
N PRO A 135 33.19 1.63 8.04
CA PRO A 135 33.38 0.89 9.30
C PRO A 135 34.51 1.41 10.19
N GLU A 136 35.63 1.77 9.59
CA GLU A 136 36.85 2.24 10.25
C GLU A 136 36.76 3.67 10.79
N ARG A 137 35.75 4.46 10.38
CA ARG A 137 35.54 5.83 10.88
C ARG A 137 34.95 5.86 12.29
N GLY A 138 34.31 4.76 12.73
CA GLY A 138 33.75 4.65 14.08
C GLY A 138 32.60 5.60 14.40
N ILE A 139 31.97 6.21 13.39
CA ILE A 139 30.87 7.18 13.55
C ILE A 139 29.66 6.48 14.19
N VAL A 140 29.04 7.17 15.15
CA VAL A 140 27.79 6.79 15.82
C VAL A 140 26.93 8.05 15.88
N ILE A 141 25.68 7.96 15.42
CA ILE A 141 24.70 9.07 15.48
C ILE A 141 23.61 8.64 16.47
N GLY A 142 23.63 9.21 17.67
CA GLY A 142 22.62 8.98 18.71
C GLY A 142 21.44 9.95 18.61
N SER A 143 21.68 11.18 18.16
CA SER A 143 20.65 12.19 17.90
C SER A 143 20.97 13.05 16.67
N PRO A 144 20.02 13.86 16.14
CA PRO A 144 20.25 14.72 14.97
C PRO A 144 21.41 15.70 15.14
N GLU A 145 21.69 16.14 16.36
CA GLU A 145 22.79 17.06 16.70
C GLU A 145 24.18 16.43 16.41
N ASP A 146 24.32 15.11 16.51
CA ASP A 146 25.56 14.40 16.15
C ASP A 146 25.90 14.49 14.64
N LEU A 147 24.99 15.01 13.82
CA LEU A 147 25.23 15.29 12.40
C LEU A 147 26.03 16.58 12.15
N GLU A 148 26.29 17.41 13.17
CA GLU A 148 27.07 18.64 13.01
C GLU A 148 28.53 18.34 12.57
N GLY A 149 29.00 19.09 11.56
CA GLY A 149 30.39 19.03 11.09
C GLY A 149 30.71 17.92 10.08
N TYR A 150 29.89 16.87 9.96
CA TYR A 150 30.05 15.86 8.91
C TYR A 150 29.67 16.39 7.53
N ARG A 151 30.36 15.93 6.48
CA ARG A 151 29.96 16.10 5.08
C ARG A 151 29.04 14.95 4.68
N ILE A 152 27.82 15.26 4.25
CA ILE A 152 26.78 14.27 3.98
C ILE A 152 26.46 14.25 2.49
N GLY A 153 26.79 13.14 1.84
CA GLY A 153 26.47 12.92 0.44
C GLY A 153 25.01 12.54 0.22
N ALA A 154 24.35 13.16 -0.76
CA ALA A 154 22.98 12.84 -1.13
C ALA A 154 22.79 12.92 -2.67
N VAL A 155 21.81 12.18 -3.19
CA VAL A 155 21.47 12.27 -4.63
C VAL A 155 20.72 13.58 -4.87
N SER A 156 21.14 14.33 -5.89
CA SER A 156 20.52 15.59 -6.30
C SER A 156 18.99 15.47 -6.44
N GLU A 157 18.25 16.44 -5.91
CA GLU A 157 16.78 16.51 -5.96
C GLU A 157 16.02 15.37 -5.23
N ASN A 158 16.72 14.42 -4.58
CA ASN A 158 16.07 13.28 -3.92
C ASN A 158 15.53 13.61 -2.52
N ALA A 159 14.68 12.71 -2.00
CA ALA A 159 13.91 12.92 -0.77
C ALA A 159 14.78 13.04 0.50
N GLU A 160 15.93 12.35 0.55
CA GLU A 160 16.85 12.38 1.70
C GLU A 160 17.39 13.79 1.97
N ILE A 161 17.45 14.67 0.96
CA ILE A 161 17.80 16.09 1.14
C ILE A 161 16.82 16.76 2.11
N GLN A 162 15.50 16.57 1.94
CA GLN A 162 14.51 17.22 2.80
C GLN A 162 14.51 16.59 4.21
N GLN A 163 14.75 15.28 4.30
CA GLN A 163 14.92 14.60 5.58
C GLN A 163 16.10 15.17 6.36
N LEU A 164 17.28 15.29 5.75
CA LEU A 164 18.47 15.90 6.35
C LEU A 164 18.20 17.34 6.80
N LEU A 165 17.54 18.15 5.97
CA LEU A 165 17.16 19.53 6.33
C LEU A 165 16.15 19.56 7.51
N SER A 166 15.23 18.61 7.59
CA SER A 166 14.29 18.49 8.72
C SER A 166 14.96 18.07 10.03
N LEU A 167 16.11 17.38 9.95
CA LEU A 167 16.99 17.07 11.09
C LEU A 167 17.94 18.23 11.46
N GLY A 168 17.86 19.37 10.76
CA GLY A 168 18.68 20.56 11.04
C GLY A 168 20.05 20.60 10.36
N VAL A 169 20.38 19.61 9.51
CA VAL A 169 21.65 19.60 8.75
C VAL A 169 21.75 20.83 7.85
N ASN A 170 22.88 21.52 7.86
CA ASN A 170 23.06 22.70 7.03
C ASN A 170 23.27 22.33 5.56
N ARG A 171 22.71 23.10 4.61
CA ARG A 171 22.99 22.94 3.17
C ARG A 171 24.47 23.00 2.82
N SER A 172 25.30 23.68 3.63
CA SER A 172 26.77 23.70 3.45
C SER A 172 27.47 22.37 3.80
N GLN A 173 26.78 21.44 4.46
CA GLN A 173 27.27 20.08 4.73
C GLN A 173 26.90 19.10 3.62
N LEU A 174 25.92 19.44 2.78
CA LEU A 174 25.39 18.55 1.76
C LEU A 174 26.29 18.55 0.52
N VAL A 175 26.71 17.36 0.10
CA VAL A 175 27.47 17.15 -1.13
C VAL A 175 26.59 16.39 -2.10
N LEU A 176 26.20 17.05 -3.20
CA LEU A 176 25.20 16.50 -4.13
C LEU A 176 25.84 15.76 -5.30
N ALA A 177 25.34 14.56 -5.59
CA ALA A 177 25.82 13.68 -6.65
C ALA A 177 24.68 13.22 -7.58
N PRO A 178 24.97 12.78 -8.82
CA PRO A 178 23.94 12.37 -9.78
C PRO A 178 23.34 10.98 -9.52
N ASN A 179 23.99 10.12 -8.73
CA ASN A 179 23.51 8.77 -8.39
C ASN A 179 24.28 8.18 -7.19
N ALA A 180 23.78 7.06 -6.65
CA ALA A 180 24.36 6.36 -5.51
C ALA A 180 25.77 5.79 -5.77
N SER A 181 26.08 5.31 -6.97
CA SER A 181 27.41 4.76 -7.29
C SER A 181 28.51 5.81 -7.15
N VAL A 182 28.24 7.08 -7.53
CA VAL A 182 29.16 8.20 -7.29
C VAL A 182 29.32 8.48 -5.80
N LEU A 183 28.21 8.51 -5.03
CA LEU A 183 28.28 8.70 -3.57
C LEU A 183 29.10 7.61 -2.87
N ILE A 184 29.00 6.36 -3.33
CA ILE A 184 29.77 5.23 -2.80
C ILE A 184 31.27 5.46 -3.00
N THR A 185 31.71 5.85 -4.20
CA THR A 185 33.11 6.22 -4.46
C THR A 185 33.56 7.39 -3.56
N MET A 186 32.75 8.46 -3.49
CA MET A 186 33.05 9.63 -2.64
C MET A 186 33.16 9.26 -1.14
N LEU A 187 32.40 8.27 -0.67
CA LEU A 187 32.47 7.77 0.70
C LEU A 187 33.73 6.92 0.94
N GLN A 188 34.15 6.11 -0.04
CA GLN A 188 35.41 5.34 0.02
C GLN A 188 36.64 6.25 0.01
N ASP A 189 36.66 7.24 -0.87
CA ASP A 189 37.77 8.20 -0.99
C ASP A 189 37.78 9.24 0.15
N GLY A 190 36.71 9.31 0.95
CA GLY A 190 36.57 10.21 2.09
C GLY A 190 36.30 11.67 1.68
N GLU A 191 35.72 11.90 0.50
CA GLU A 191 35.18 13.20 0.07
C GLU A 191 33.88 13.55 0.81
N ILE A 192 33.14 12.52 1.25
CA ILE A 192 32.04 12.61 2.21
C ILE A 192 32.32 11.70 3.42
N ASP A 193 31.71 12.01 4.56
CA ASP A 193 31.84 11.23 5.80
C ASP A 193 30.64 10.29 6.00
N LEU A 194 29.48 10.68 5.45
CA LEU A 194 28.21 9.97 5.50
C LEU A 194 27.54 9.98 4.12
N MET A 195 26.83 8.91 3.75
CA MET A 195 25.98 8.84 2.55
C MET A 195 24.52 8.61 2.95
N ALA A 196 23.60 9.49 2.53
CA ALA A 196 22.17 9.36 2.74
C ALA A 196 21.49 8.73 1.51
N TYR A 197 20.91 7.54 1.67
CA TYR A 197 20.19 6.83 0.60
C TYR A 197 19.28 5.72 1.15
N SER A 198 18.40 5.17 0.31
CA SER A 198 17.64 3.93 0.59
C SER A 198 18.56 2.76 0.99
N GLN A 199 18.23 2.04 2.06
CA GLN A 199 19.08 0.98 2.62
C GLN A 199 19.31 -0.19 1.65
N ALA A 200 18.25 -0.66 0.99
CA ALA A 200 18.32 -1.81 0.09
C ALA A 200 19.13 -1.47 -1.19
N ALA A 201 18.78 -0.35 -1.83
CA ALA A 201 19.45 0.12 -3.04
C ALA A 201 20.91 0.52 -2.76
N GLY A 202 21.19 1.19 -1.64
CA GLY A 202 22.55 1.57 -1.24
C GLY A 202 23.47 0.36 -1.03
N ARG A 203 22.96 -0.72 -0.43
CA ARG A 203 23.71 -1.97 -0.25
C ARG A 203 23.86 -2.78 -1.53
N PHE A 204 22.88 -2.71 -2.43
CA PHE A 204 23.01 -3.27 -3.79
C PHE A 204 24.11 -2.55 -4.58
N PHE A 205 24.08 -1.21 -4.64
CA PHE A 205 25.12 -0.45 -5.35
C PHE A 205 26.48 -0.58 -4.67
N ALA A 206 26.55 -0.67 -3.33
CA ALA A 206 27.79 -1.00 -2.63
C ALA A 206 28.35 -2.33 -3.14
N ARG A 207 27.54 -3.39 -3.19
CA ARG A 207 27.98 -4.68 -3.75
C ARG A 207 28.44 -4.58 -5.21
N GLN A 208 27.84 -3.73 -6.04
CA GLN A 208 28.28 -3.53 -7.43
C GLN A 208 29.62 -2.78 -7.54
N VAL A 209 29.85 -1.74 -6.73
CA VAL A 209 31.05 -0.88 -6.80
C VAL A 209 32.24 -1.48 -6.02
N THR A 210 31.99 -2.06 -4.85
CA THR A 210 33.02 -2.53 -3.90
C THR A 210 33.21 -4.04 -3.93
N GLY A 211 32.27 -4.79 -4.53
CA GLY A 211 32.18 -6.25 -4.44
C GLY A 211 31.51 -6.79 -3.17
N SER A 212 31.16 -5.94 -2.18
CA SER A 212 30.57 -6.37 -0.90
C SER A 212 29.33 -5.57 -0.49
N TYR A 213 28.32 -6.30 -0.01
CA TYR A 213 27.04 -5.78 0.47
C TYR A 213 27.13 -5.05 1.83
N ASP A 214 28.21 -5.30 2.58
CA ASP A 214 28.45 -4.83 3.95
C ASP A 214 29.72 -3.96 4.07
N THR A 215 30.18 -3.34 2.96
CA THR A 215 31.30 -2.37 3.01
C THR A 215 30.99 -1.16 3.90
N PHE A 216 29.72 -0.79 4.04
CA PHE A 216 29.29 0.38 4.82
C PHE A 216 28.35 -0.04 5.95
N ARG A 217 28.51 0.59 7.11
CA ARG A 217 27.58 0.43 8.24
C ARG A 217 26.45 1.43 8.11
N VAL A 218 25.24 1.02 8.48
CA VAL A 218 24.16 1.95 8.82
C VAL A 218 24.47 2.55 10.18
N VAL A 219 24.52 3.89 10.28
CA VAL A 219 24.78 4.62 11.53
C VAL A 219 23.59 5.48 12.00
N TYR A 220 22.60 5.68 11.13
CA TYR A 220 21.32 6.32 11.45
C TYR A 220 20.24 5.77 10.51
N VAL A 221 18.99 5.70 11.00
CA VAL A 221 17.82 5.22 10.26
C VAL A 221 16.75 6.32 10.28
N PHE A 222 16.30 6.75 9.10
CA PHE A 222 15.21 7.73 8.98
C PHE A 222 13.84 7.05 9.13
N GLN A 223 12.78 7.85 9.21
CA GLN A 223 11.43 7.31 9.05
C GLN A 223 11.24 6.73 7.64
N ASP A 224 10.52 5.61 7.54
CA ASP A 224 10.18 5.01 6.25
C ASP A 224 9.36 5.97 5.40
N VAL A 225 9.62 5.98 4.09
CA VAL A 225 8.86 6.79 3.13
C VAL A 225 8.19 5.90 2.08
N PRO A 226 6.87 6.02 1.88
CA PRO A 226 6.17 5.28 0.84
C PRO A 226 6.56 5.73 -0.57
N LEU A 227 6.89 4.76 -1.42
CA LEU A 227 7.01 4.96 -2.86
C LEU A 227 5.62 4.96 -3.54
N TYR A 228 5.48 5.77 -4.58
CA TYR A 228 4.26 5.94 -5.37
C TYR A 228 4.56 5.91 -6.87
N TYR A 229 3.52 5.73 -7.68
CA TYR A 229 3.48 6.17 -9.06
C TYR A 229 3.07 7.65 -9.08
N ALA A 230 3.84 8.51 -9.73
CA ALA A 230 3.55 9.94 -9.86
C ALA A 230 3.25 10.28 -11.33
N PHE A 231 2.03 10.73 -11.56
CA PHE A 231 1.58 11.26 -12.83
C PHE A 231 1.82 12.77 -12.89
N SER A 232 2.20 13.25 -14.05
CA SER A 232 2.22 14.67 -14.37
C SER A 232 0.83 15.32 -14.23
N ARG A 233 0.82 16.65 -13.99
CA ARG A 233 -0.40 17.41 -13.65
C ARG A 233 -1.44 17.46 -14.78
N ASP A 234 -1.04 17.23 -16.02
CA ASP A 234 -1.87 17.22 -17.23
C ASP A 234 -2.54 15.85 -17.54
N VAL A 235 -2.25 14.79 -16.78
CA VAL A 235 -3.01 13.54 -16.86
C VAL A 235 -4.38 13.71 -16.17
N PRO A 236 -5.52 13.28 -16.75
CA PRO A 236 -6.83 13.37 -16.11
C PRO A 236 -6.92 12.58 -14.80
N ASP A 237 -7.71 13.08 -13.86
CA ASP A 237 -7.90 12.43 -12.55
C ASP A 237 -8.58 11.05 -12.67
N GLU A 238 -9.41 10.84 -13.71
CA GLU A 238 -10.04 9.55 -14.03
C GLU A 238 -9.01 8.46 -14.38
N THR A 239 -7.97 8.79 -15.16
CA THR A 239 -6.86 7.87 -15.46
C THR A 239 -6.11 7.47 -14.18
N VAL A 240 -5.85 8.44 -13.29
CA VAL A 240 -5.15 8.21 -12.02
C VAL A 240 -6.00 7.39 -11.04
N GLN A 241 -7.31 7.65 -10.96
CA GLN A 241 -8.23 6.89 -10.11
C GLN A 241 -8.41 5.46 -10.62
N SER A 242 -8.57 5.24 -11.94
CA SER A 242 -8.66 3.89 -12.51
C SER A 242 -7.39 3.06 -12.24
N PHE A 243 -6.22 3.70 -12.30
CA PHE A 243 -4.95 3.09 -11.93
C PHE A 243 -4.88 2.76 -10.42
N GLN A 244 -5.37 3.65 -9.55
CA GLN A 244 -5.48 3.41 -8.11
C GLN A 244 -6.42 2.24 -7.79
N ASP A 245 -7.61 2.19 -8.39
CA ASP A 245 -8.60 1.12 -8.16
C ASP A 245 -8.05 -0.25 -8.59
N ALA A 246 -7.30 -0.29 -9.69
CA ALA A 246 -6.61 -1.48 -10.16
C ALA A 246 -5.49 -1.92 -9.20
N LEU A 247 -4.66 -0.97 -8.71
CA LEU A 247 -3.64 -1.22 -7.69
C LEU A 247 -4.24 -1.76 -6.39
N ASP A 248 -5.26 -1.10 -5.83
CA ASP A 248 -5.89 -1.52 -4.57
C ASP A 248 -6.54 -2.89 -4.68
N THR A 249 -7.12 -3.22 -5.85
CA THR A 249 -7.57 -4.59 -6.12
C THR A 249 -6.41 -5.59 -6.09
N LEU A 250 -5.29 -5.31 -6.77
CA LEU A 250 -4.12 -6.21 -6.81
C LEU A 250 -3.45 -6.37 -5.45
N LYS A 251 -3.61 -5.40 -4.55
CA LYS A 251 -3.15 -5.49 -3.15
C LYS A 251 -4.10 -6.27 -2.25
N THR A 252 -5.42 -6.21 -2.47
CA THR A 252 -6.43 -6.70 -1.52
C THR A 252 -7.21 -7.95 -1.93
N ALA A 253 -7.35 -8.24 -3.23
CA ALA A 253 -8.09 -9.40 -3.71
C ALA A 253 -7.31 -10.70 -3.47
N LYS A 254 -7.86 -11.59 -2.64
CA LYS A 254 -7.25 -12.88 -2.26
C LYS A 254 -8.09 -14.10 -2.66
N GLU A 255 -9.09 -13.89 -3.51
CA GLU A 255 -10.18 -14.86 -3.71
C GLU A 255 -9.80 -16.09 -4.51
N GLU A 256 -8.90 -15.98 -5.49
CA GLU A 256 -8.49 -17.13 -6.31
C GLU A 256 -7.54 -18.05 -5.54
N HIS A 257 -6.41 -17.50 -5.07
CA HIS A 257 -5.30 -18.29 -4.51
C HIS A 257 -5.24 -18.33 -2.97
N GLY A 258 -5.92 -17.41 -2.26
CA GLY A 258 -5.82 -17.23 -0.81
C GLY A 258 -4.82 -16.15 -0.35
N TYR A 259 -4.06 -15.61 -1.29
CA TYR A 259 -3.17 -14.46 -1.21
C TYR A 259 -3.42 -13.53 -2.40
N SER A 260 -2.92 -12.29 -2.36
CA SER A 260 -3.06 -11.31 -3.45
C SER A 260 -1.84 -11.28 -4.38
N GLU A 261 -2.01 -10.73 -5.58
CA GLU A 261 -0.91 -10.59 -6.55
C GLU A 261 0.25 -9.72 -6.02
N TYR A 262 -0.05 -8.71 -5.20
CA TYR A 262 0.97 -7.96 -4.48
C TYR A 262 1.75 -8.84 -3.50
N GLU A 263 1.08 -9.71 -2.72
CA GLU A 263 1.76 -10.69 -1.86
C GLU A 263 2.64 -11.65 -2.69
N ARG A 264 2.16 -12.09 -3.87
CA ARG A 264 2.94 -12.95 -4.79
C ARG A 264 4.21 -12.25 -5.27
N ILE A 265 4.12 -10.97 -5.66
CA ILE A 265 5.27 -10.17 -6.10
C ILE A 265 6.28 -9.98 -4.95
N LEU A 266 5.84 -9.62 -3.73
CA LEU A 266 6.75 -9.49 -2.60
C LEU A 266 7.50 -10.80 -2.31
N TYR A 267 6.80 -11.94 -2.36
CA TYR A 267 7.42 -13.25 -2.13
C TYR A 267 8.52 -13.56 -3.16
N GLN A 268 8.36 -13.12 -4.41
CA GLN A 268 9.33 -13.33 -5.48
C GLN A 268 10.58 -12.43 -5.35
N HIS A 269 10.42 -11.18 -4.91
CA HIS A 269 11.53 -10.20 -4.86
C HIS A 269 12.26 -10.11 -3.50
N VAL A 270 11.53 -10.26 -2.39
CA VAL A 270 12.07 -10.12 -1.02
C VAL A 270 11.78 -11.31 -0.10
N GLY A 271 11.06 -12.32 -0.58
CA GLY A 271 10.82 -13.56 0.17
C GLY A 271 9.93 -13.35 1.40
N VAL A 272 10.34 -13.93 2.53
CA VAL A 272 9.66 -13.80 3.82
C VAL A 272 10.61 -13.14 4.80
N SER A 273 10.20 -12.01 5.35
CA SER A 273 10.91 -11.31 6.42
C SER A 273 10.52 -11.89 7.79
N CYS A 274 11.32 -11.57 8.80
CA CYS A 274 10.99 -11.83 10.20
C CYS A 274 10.89 -10.49 10.96
N GLN A 275 10.12 -10.48 12.04
CA GLN A 275 9.98 -9.35 12.94
C GLN A 275 10.53 -9.73 14.33
N PRO A 276 11.00 -8.77 15.14
CA PRO A 276 11.16 -9.00 16.57
C PRO A 276 9.79 -9.35 17.20
N PRO A 277 9.74 -10.20 18.24
CA PRO A 277 8.48 -10.58 18.87
C PRO A 277 7.79 -9.38 19.52
N SER A 278 6.57 -9.06 19.06
CA SER A 278 5.78 -7.91 19.52
C SER A 278 4.59 -8.26 20.40
N LEU A 279 4.26 -9.56 20.53
CA LEU A 279 3.10 -10.08 21.27
C LEU A 279 3.51 -11.37 21.99
N ALA A 280 2.96 -11.64 23.18
CA ALA A 280 3.20 -12.90 23.86
C ALA A 280 2.14 -13.96 23.47
N PRO A 281 2.49 -15.27 23.47
CA PRO A 281 1.54 -16.34 23.18
C PRO A 281 0.34 -16.39 24.15
N SER A 282 0.51 -15.85 25.36
CA SER A 282 -0.54 -15.64 26.35
C SER A 282 -1.65 -14.73 25.84
N ASP A 283 -1.31 -13.69 25.09
CA ASP A 283 -2.23 -12.59 24.79
C ASP A 283 -3.17 -13.03 23.67
N VAL A 284 -2.60 -13.71 22.67
CA VAL A 284 -3.29 -14.42 21.60
C VAL A 284 -4.25 -15.49 22.16
N THR A 285 -3.77 -16.35 23.07
CA THR A 285 -4.59 -17.42 23.65
C THR A 285 -5.69 -16.89 24.57
N ASN A 286 -5.41 -15.83 25.35
CA ASN A 286 -6.41 -15.14 26.17
C ASN A 286 -7.51 -14.51 25.31
N LEU A 287 -7.17 -13.80 24.23
CA LEU A 287 -8.15 -13.19 23.33
C LEU A 287 -9.06 -14.24 22.67
N VAL A 288 -8.50 -15.36 22.20
CA VAL A 288 -9.29 -16.48 21.64
C VAL A 288 -10.23 -17.08 22.70
N ASN A 289 -9.77 -17.27 23.94
CA ASN A 289 -10.59 -17.83 25.01
C ASN A 289 -11.71 -16.87 25.47
N VAL A 290 -11.44 -15.58 25.59
CA VAL A 290 -12.46 -14.55 25.89
C VAL A 290 -13.49 -14.47 24.77
N THR A 291 -13.06 -14.56 23.51
CA THR A 291 -13.94 -14.53 22.34
C THR A 291 -14.79 -15.79 22.23
N ALA A 292 -14.23 -16.98 22.49
CA ALA A 292 -15.00 -18.22 22.55
C ALA A 292 -16.10 -18.15 23.62
N ALA A 293 -15.77 -17.71 24.84
CA ALA A 293 -16.74 -17.54 25.93
C ALA A 293 -17.79 -16.43 25.67
N ALA A 294 -17.55 -15.52 24.71
CA ALA A 294 -18.55 -14.57 24.23
C ALA A 294 -19.49 -15.21 23.20
N ILE A 295 -18.95 -15.99 22.23
CA ILE A 295 -19.73 -16.75 21.24
C ILE A 295 -20.60 -17.85 21.88
N GLU A 296 -20.10 -18.52 22.93
CA GLU A 296 -20.87 -19.49 23.73
C GLU A 296 -22.10 -18.85 24.41
N ARG A 297 -22.08 -17.53 24.64
CA ARG A 297 -23.14 -16.78 25.34
C ARG A 297 -24.09 -16.05 24.39
N ASP A 298 -23.54 -15.37 23.39
CA ASP A 298 -24.29 -14.63 22.36
C ASP A 298 -23.44 -14.58 21.08
N ALA A 299 -23.62 -15.58 20.21
CA ALA A 299 -22.92 -15.64 18.92
C ALA A 299 -23.33 -14.50 17.96
N PRO A 300 -24.63 -14.20 17.75
CA PRO A 300 -25.04 -13.14 16.82
C PRO A 300 -24.47 -11.75 17.16
N ASP A 301 -24.54 -11.31 18.42
CA ASP A 301 -23.94 -10.02 18.80
C ASP A 301 -22.40 -10.09 18.78
N THR A 302 -21.80 -11.19 19.26
CA THR A 302 -20.33 -11.29 19.24
C THR A 302 -19.76 -11.23 17.82
N ILE A 303 -20.36 -11.92 16.84
CA ILE A 303 -19.96 -11.85 15.44
C ILE A 303 -20.13 -10.44 14.86
N ARG A 304 -21.23 -9.74 15.19
CA ARG A 304 -21.42 -8.32 14.84
C ARG A 304 -20.31 -7.44 15.42
N ARG A 305 -19.96 -7.61 16.69
CA ARG A 305 -18.94 -6.82 17.40
C ARG A 305 -17.53 -7.06 16.88
N ILE A 306 -17.19 -8.31 16.54
CA ILE A 306 -15.93 -8.65 15.85
C ILE A 306 -15.86 -7.89 14.51
N ASN A 307 -16.89 -7.97 13.68
CA ASN A 307 -16.89 -7.33 12.35
C ASN A 307 -16.96 -5.80 12.39
N ALA A 308 -17.43 -5.21 13.49
CA ALA A 308 -17.35 -3.77 13.76
C ALA A 308 -15.96 -3.33 14.29
N GLY A 309 -15.02 -4.27 14.51
CA GLY A 309 -13.68 -3.97 15.04
C GLY A 309 -13.69 -3.54 16.52
N GLU A 310 -14.72 -3.88 17.28
CA GLU A 310 -14.86 -3.47 18.67
C GLU A 310 -13.85 -4.17 19.59
N ALA A 311 -13.39 -3.47 20.63
CA ALA A 311 -12.61 -4.09 21.70
C ALA A 311 -13.43 -5.16 22.47
N PRO A 312 -12.83 -6.29 22.87
CA PRO A 312 -11.40 -6.65 22.74
C PRO A 312 -11.03 -7.32 21.41
N TYR A 313 -11.97 -7.50 20.48
CA TYR A 313 -11.79 -8.33 19.28
C TYR A 313 -10.79 -7.75 18.26
N ARG A 314 -10.53 -6.45 18.35
CA ARG A 314 -9.33 -5.78 17.86
C ARG A 314 -8.77 -4.96 19.02
N ASP A 315 -7.49 -5.12 19.32
CA ASP A 315 -6.83 -4.34 20.35
C ASP A 315 -6.55 -2.91 19.84
N PRO A 316 -6.90 -1.84 20.60
CA PRO A 316 -6.68 -0.46 20.19
C PRO A 316 -5.24 0.03 20.41
N GLU A 317 -4.50 -0.58 21.32
CA GLU A 317 -3.10 -0.23 21.64
C GLU A 317 -2.12 -1.11 20.84
N GLN A 318 -2.52 -2.35 20.50
CA GLN A 318 -1.73 -3.32 19.76
C GLN A 318 -2.49 -3.88 18.53
N PRO A 319 -2.72 -3.10 17.45
CA PRO A 319 -3.63 -3.48 16.36
C PRO A 319 -3.31 -4.77 15.58
N GLY A 320 -2.12 -5.35 15.77
CA GLY A 320 -1.77 -6.68 15.25
C GLY A 320 -2.43 -7.85 16.01
N LEU A 321 -2.96 -7.60 17.21
CA LEU A 321 -3.72 -8.53 18.04
C LEU A 321 -5.22 -8.36 17.73
N TYR A 322 -5.76 -9.28 16.92
CA TYR A 322 -7.15 -9.23 16.47
C TYR A 322 -7.74 -10.64 16.25
N VAL A 323 -9.07 -10.70 16.17
CA VAL A 323 -9.86 -11.92 15.98
C VAL A 323 -10.21 -12.15 14.51
N PHE A 324 -10.16 -13.43 14.11
CA PHE A 324 -10.88 -13.98 12.96
C PHE A 324 -11.69 -15.21 13.38
N VAL A 325 -12.75 -15.52 12.64
CA VAL A 325 -13.63 -16.68 12.90
C VAL A 325 -13.98 -17.38 11.59
N PHE A 326 -13.79 -18.71 11.55
CA PHE A 326 -14.21 -19.57 10.44
C PHE A 326 -15.42 -20.44 10.81
N ASP A 327 -16.18 -20.88 9.79
CA ASP A 327 -17.08 -22.02 9.92
C ASP A 327 -16.35 -23.36 9.61
N ARG A 328 -17.09 -24.47 9.69
CA ARG A 328 -16.59 -25.82 9.38
C ARG A 328 -16.23 -26.05 7.89
N ASN A 329 -16.65 -25.16 7.00
CA ASN A 329 -16.41 -25.20 5.55
C ASN A 329 -15.26 -24.26 5.13
N VAL A 330 -14.52 -23.70 6.10
CA VAL A 330 -13.45 -22.71 5.87
C VAL A 330 -13.98 -21.40 5.25
N THR A 331 -15.25 -21.05 5.53
CA THR A 331 -15.83 -19.73 5.24
C THR A 331 -15.43 -18.74 6.33
N LEU A 332 -14.96 -17.55 5.98
CA LEU A 332 -14.68 -16.49 6.97
C LEU A 332 -16.00 -15.86 7.46
N VAL A 333 -16.37 -16.12 8.71
CA VAL A 333 -17.61 -15.61 9.33
C VAL A 333 -17.39 -14.25 9.99
N ALA A 334 -16.19 -14.01 10.54
CA ALA A 334 -15.85 -12.71 11.11
C ALA A 334 -14.36 -12.39 11.02
N GLN A 335 -14.01 -11.11 10.90
CA GLN A 335 -12.63 -10.61 10.93
C GLN A 335 -12.57 -9.13 11.34
N ALA A 336 -11.87 -8.83 12.44
CA ALA A 336 -11.92 -7.50 13.08
C ALA A 336 -11.04 -6.40 12.42
N VAL A 337 -10.27 -6.73 11.38
CA VAL A 337 -9.40 -5.79 10.66
C VAL A 337 -9.90 -5.49 9.24
N ASN A 338 -10.36 -6.51 8.51
CA ASN A 338 -10.95 -6.36 7.18
C ASN A 338 -12.26 -7.17 7.10
N PRO A 339 -13.42 -6.54 7.43
CA PRO A 339 -14.72 -7.20 7.33
C PRO A 339 -15.20 -7.40 5.88
N GLY A 340 -14.56 -6.75 4.88
CA GLY A 340 -14.88 -6.93 3.46
C GLY A 340 -14.57 -8.33 2.91
N GLN A 341 -13.85 -9.16 3.67
CA GLN A 341 -13.58 -10.58 3.35
C GLN A 341 -14.59 -11.55 3.99
N VAL A 342 -15.56 -11.06 4.78
CA VAL A 342 -16.57 -11.91 5.42
C VAL A 342 -17.50 -12.51 4.37
N GLY A 343 -17.77 -13.81 4.49
CA GLY A 343 -18.47 -14.62 3.50
C GLY A 343 -17.55 -15.30 2.49
N ALA A 344 -16.24 -14.96 2.44
CA ALA A 344 -15.31 -15.64 1.55
C ALA A 344 -15.11 -17.11 1.96
N HIS A 345 -15.42 -18.04 1.05
CA HIS A 345 -15.04 -19.45 1.17
C HIS A 345 -13.55 -19.59 0.83
N LEU A 346 -12.75 -20.13 1.76
CA LEU A 346 -11.28 -20.17 1.65
C LEU A 346 -10.71 -21.60 1.73
N HIS A 347 -11.56 -22.62 1.58
CA HIS A 347 -11.16 -24.04 1.51
C HIS A 347 -10.19 -24.28 0.35
N GLY A 348 -9.09 -24.98 0.64
CA GLY A 348 -8.05 -25.35 -0.32
C GLY A 348 -7.12 -24.19 -0.73
N LYS A 349 -7.33 -22.97 -0.20
CA LYS A 349 -6.57 -21.77 -0.58
C LYS A 349 -5.40 -21.54 0.37
N THR A 350 -4.25 -21.17 -0.19
CA THR A 350 -2.98 -21.17 0.54
C THR A 350 -2.58 -19.77 1.02
N ASP A 351 -1.42 -19.69 1.67
CA ASP A 351 -0.57 -18.51 1.61
C ASP A 351 0.35 -18.56 0.37
N VAL A 352 1.21 -17.55 0.20
CA VAL A 352 2.19 -17.45 -0.90
C VAL A 352 3.21 -18.59 -0.95
N THR A 353 3.39 -19.36 0.14
CA THR A 353 4.31 -20.51 0.19
C THR A 353 3.65 -21.83 -0.22
N GLY A 354 2.35 -21.81 -0.53
CA GLY A 354 1.57 -23.01 -0.80
C GLY A 354 1.05 -23.71 0.46
N THR A 355 1.06 -23.07 1.63
CA THR A 355 0.53 -23.65 2.87
C THR A 355 -0.98 -23.42 2.99
N PRO A 356 -1.85 -24.46 2.98
CA PRO A 356 -3.30 -24.34 3.19
C PRO A 356 -3.63 -24.15 4.68
N PHE A 357 -3.19 -23.03 5.25
CA PHE A 357 -3.21 -22.83 6.71
C PHE A 357 -4.62 -22.75 7.29
N ARG A 358 -5.58 -22.26 6.51
CA ARG A 358 -6.99 -22.10 6.92
C ARG A 358 -7.67 -23.47 7.06
N ASP A 359 -7.43 -24.38 6.12
CA ASP A 359 -7.86 -25.78 6.20
C ASP A 359 -7.23 -26.51 7.38
N ARG A 360 -5.93 -26.27 7.65
CA ARG A 360 -5.23 -26.85 8.82
C ARG A 360 -5.79 -26.33 10.15
N ILE A 361 -6.12 -25.03 10.23
CA ILE A 361 -6.81 -24.42 11.38
C ILE A 361 -8.17 -25.10 11.61
N VAL A 362 -9.02 -25.20 10.58
CA VAL A 362 -10.39 -25.74 10.73
C VAL A 362 -10.37 -27.24 11.02
N SER A 363 -9.56 -28.02 10.30
CA SER A 363 -9.43 -29.47 10.54
C SER A 363 -8.77 -29.79 11.88
N GLY A 364 -7.74 -29.04 12.28
CA GLY A 364 -7.10 -29.16 13.59
C GLY A 364 -8.05 -28.81 14.74
N ALA A 365 -8.88 -27.78 14.59
CA ALA A 365 -9.91 -27.42 15.57
C ALA A 365 -10.98 -28.52 15.71
N LEU A 366 -11.43 -29.10 14.59
CA LEU A 366 -12.42 -30.19 14.58
C LEU A 366 -11.89 -31.52 15.14
N GLN A 367 -10.58 -31.77 15.05
CA GLN A 367 -9.95 -32.98 15.57
C GLN A 367 -9.53 -32.85 17.05
N ASN A 368 -8.91 -31.73 17.41
CA ASN A 368 -8.19 -31.55 18.69
C ASN A 368 -8.85 -30.52 19.62
N GLY A 369 -9.92 -29.85 19.19
CA GLY A 369 -10.59 -28.76 19.91
C GLY A 369 -9.83 -27.43 19.92
N SER A 370 -8.50 -27.45 19.95
CA SER A 370 -7.66 -26.25 19.78
C SER A 370 -6.24 -26.61 19.31
N GLY A 371 -5.46 -25.60 18.91
CA GLY A 371 -4.08 -25.78 18.49
C GLY A 371 -3.44 -24.50 17.95
N TRP A 372 -2.22 -24.63 17.42
CA TRP A 372 -1.50 -23.56 16.73
C TRP A 372 -1.25 -23.93 15.27
N GLN A 373 -1.21 -22.94 14.38
CA GLN A 373 -0.77 -23.08 12.98
C GLN A 373 0.19 -21.96 12.61
N GLU A 374 1.35 -22.32 12.06
CA GLU A 374 2.29 -21.39 11.42
C GLU A 374 2.01 -21.26 9.92
N TYR A 375 2.17 -20.07 9.37
CA TYR A 375 1.96 -19.73 7.96
C TYR A 375 2.65 -18.40 7.61
N VAL A 376 2.65 -18.00 6.35
CA VAL A 376 3.13 -16.68 5.90
C VAL A 376 1.95 -15.75 5.67
N TYR A 377 2.05 -14.50 6.13
CA TYR A 377 0.98 -13.52 5.99
C TYR A 377 1.52 -12.09 5.91
N MET A 378 0.84 -11.24 5.14
CA MET A 378 1.09 -9.79 5.16
C MET A 378 0.55 -9.16 6.44
N ASN A 379 1.38 -8.39 7.15
CA ASN A 379 0.94 -7.71 8.36
C ASN A 379 0.08 -6.48 7.98
N PRO A 380 -1.16 -6.32 8.50
CA PRO A 380 -2.01 -5.17 8.17
C PRO A 380 -1.44 -3.79 8.55
N THR A 381 -0.44 -3.73 9.43
CA THR A 381 0.22 -2.47 9.86
C THR A 381 1.68 -2.34 9.41
N ASP A 382 2.25 -3.36 8.77
CA ASP A 382 3.62 -3.33 8.24
C ASP A 382 3.66 -4.07 6.89
N PRO A 383 3.86 -3.37 5.75
CA PRO A 383 3.65 -3.92 4.40
C PRO A 383 4.82 -4.80 3.90
N GLY A 384 5.09 -5.89 4.62
CA GLY A 384 5.94 -7.01 4.21
C GLY A 384 5.25 -8.36 4.39
N LEU A 385 5.94 -9.45 4.05
CA LEU A 385 5.50 -10.83 4.30
C LEU A 385 6.24 -11.40 5.50
N TYR A 386 5.52 -11.94 6.48
CA TYR A 386 6.11 -12.44 7.71
C TYR A 386 5.60 -13.84 8.06
N HIS A 387 6.43 -14.63 8.74
CA HIS A 387 5.97 -15.81 9.45
C HIS A 387 4.99 -15.38 10.57
N LYS A 388 3.79 -15.95 10.57
CA LYS A 388 2.73 -15.72 11.56
C LYS A 388 2.32 -17.03 12.21
N ALA A 389 2.15 -17.01 13.53
CA ALA A 389 1.59 -18.13 14.29
C ALA A 389 0.22 -17.72 14.84
N SER A 390 -0.81 -18.52 14.56
CA SER A 390 -2.17 -18.30 15.08
C SER A 390 -2.62 -19.45 15.96
N TYR A 391 -3.14 -19.11 17.15
CA TYR A 391 -3.88 -20.05 18.00
C TYR A 391 -5.33 -20.09 17.56
N TYR A 392 -5.93 -21.27 17.61
CA TYR A 392 -7.32 -21.49 17.25
C TYR A 392 -8.03 -22.39 18.27
N ARG A 393 -9.34 -22.18 18.43
CA ARG A 393 -10.23 -22.98 19.28
C ARG A 393 -11.58 -23.20 18.60
N LEU A 394 -12.06 -24.45 18.61
CA LEU A 394 -13.43 -24.82 18.27
C LEU A 394 -14.37 -24.33 19.38
N VAL A 395 -15.51 -23.77 18.98
CA VAL A 395 -16.54 -23.27 19.90
C VAL A 395 -17.93 -23.60 19.37
N ASN A 396 -18.87 -23.88 20.28
CA ASN A 396 -20.28 -24.03 19.96
C ASN A 396 -21.02 -22.74 20.33
N GLY A 397 -21.58 -22.04 19.34
CA GLY A 397 -22.28 -20.79 19.55
C GLY A 397 -23.62 -20.96 20.26
N SER A 398 -24.11 -19.87 20.86
CA SER A 398 -25.44 -19.80 21.46
C SER A 398 -26.60 -20.06 20.46
N ASP A 399 -26.32 -20.00 19.17
CA ASP A 399 -27.21 -20.30 18.04
C ASP A 399 -27.17 -21.78 17.61
N GLY A 400 -26.25 -22.57 18.16
CA GLY A 400 -26.00 -23.96 17.76
C GLY A 400 -25.02 -24.13 16.59
N THR A 401 -24.37 -23.06 16.11
CA THR A 401 -23.34 -23.14 15.07
C THR A 401 -21.98 -23.47 15.66
N LEU A 402 -21.26 -24.41 15.04
CA LEU A 402 -19.85 -24.67 15.36
C LEU A 402 -18.95 -23.70 14.60
N TYR A 403 -18.22 -22.88 15.33
CA TYR A 403 -17.25 -21.91 14.82
C TYR A 403 -15.82 -22.28 15.23
N ILE A 404 -14.84 -21.78 14.49
CA ILE A 404 -13.41 -21.88 14.82
C ILE A 404 -12.89 -20.46 15.00
N VAL A 405 -12.68 -20.06 16.26
CA VAL A 405 -12.14 -18.75 16.64
C VAL A 405 -10.62 -18.80 16.57
N GLY A 406 -9.99 -17.76 16.02
CA GLY A 406 -8.55 -17.63 16.01
C GLY A 406 -8.06 -16.19 16.18
N SER A 407 -6.81 -16.09 16.59
CA SER A 407 -6.00 -14.86 16.67
C SER A 407 -4.53 -15.27 16.46
N GLY A 408 -3.64 -14.33 16.15
CA GLY A 408 -2.24 -14.68 15.94
C GLY A 408 -1.25 -13.52 15.94
N MET A 409 0.00 -13.88 16.17
CA MET A 409 1.16 -13.01 16.37
C MET A 409 2.23 -13.22 15.29
N PRO A 410 3.06 -12.23 14.97
CA PRO A 410 4.31 -12.46 14.24
C PRO A 410 5.17 -13.51 14.95
N LYS A 411 5.80 -14.40 14.19
CA LYS A 411 6.84 -15.29 14.72
C LYS A 411 8.14 -14.50 14.80
N ALA A 412 8.86 -14.64 15.92
CA ALA A 412 10.18 -14.06 16.07
C ALA A 412 11.14 -14.58 14.98
N CYS A 413 12.13 -13.77 14.61
CA CYS A 413 13.31 -14.26 13.90
C CYS A 413 13.91 -15.46 14.64
N GLU A 414 14.11 -16.58 13.94
CA GLU A 414 15.02 -17.64 14.39
C GLU A 414 16.46 -17.11 14.20
N GLY A 415 17.31 -17.24 15.22
CA GLY A 415 18.60 -16.54 15.32
C GLY A 415 19.80 -17.45 15.59
#